data_AF-A0A1Z8MM55-F1
#
_entry.id   AF-A0A1Z8MM55-F1
#
_cell.length_a   1.000
_cell.length_b   1.000
_cell.length_c   1.000
_cell.angle_alpha   90.00
_cell.angle_beta   90.00
_cell.angle_gamma   90.00
#
_symmetry.space_group_name_H-M   'P 1'
#
loop_
_entity.id
_entity.type
_entity.pdbx_description
1 polymer ?
#
loop_
_entity_poly.entity_id
_entity_poly.type
_entity_poly.pdbx_seq_one_letter_code
_entity_poly.pdbx_strand_id
1 'polypeptide(L)'
;MAASARAKLITKLHTELKKKYSVPPSQPSRPLLEHILYACLLQDAPYDLADEGLAKCEQEFTDWNEVRVTNLPDLAQVLSGLPDPGKAARRLKETLQAVFEEFYSFDLDFLKKENLGVAVGKFEAMPAFTPFVLAYTSQHGLGGHSIPIDYAAMVVMLSVGIASQDEAASGKVPGLERAIPKNKGTEFGALLHQAGVDLILDHSSKTARGLLDAVTKGASNAFDEWEKSKKDAIRRVKRRRRQEQKAEEAETAQSETEQVEAVQEAVETPEVKKESKAKASVSK
;
A
#
# COMPACT_ATOMS: atom_id res chain seq x y z
N MET A 1 -20.33 15.79 -2.55
CA MET A 1 -20.45 16.56 -3.81
C MET A 1 -21.57 15.96 -4.66
N ALA A 2 -22.36 16.76 -5.39
CA ALA A 2 -23.35 16.22 -6.33
C ALA A 2 -22.67 15.47 -7.49
N ALA A 3 -23.25 14.35 -7.94
CA ALA A 3 -22.65 13.48 -8.97
C ALA A 3 -22.34 14.22 -10.29
N SER A 4 -23.21 15.14 -10.72
CA SER A 4 -22.99 15.96 -11.93
C SER A 4 -21.80 16.92 -11.79
N ALA A 5 -21.57 17.48 -10.60
CA ALA A 5 -20.42 18.36 -10.35
C ALA A 5 -19.09 17.57 -10.38
N ARG A 6 -19.09 16.36 -9.81
CA ARG A 6 -17.92 15.46 -9.85
C ARG A 6 -17.56 15.06 -11.28
N ALA A 7 -18.54 14.66 -12.09
CA ALA A 7 -18.30 14.27 -13.49
C ALA A 7 -17.69 15.41 -14.31
N LYS A 8 -18.10 16.66 -14.08
CA LYS A 8 -17.49 17.85 -14.69
C LYS A 8 -16.03 18.03 -14.29
N LEU A 9 -15.70 17.85 -13.00
CA LEU A 9 -14.31 17.91 -12.52
C LEU A 9 -13.45 16.78 -13.10
N ILE A 10 -13.97 15.56 -13.17
CA ILE A 10 -13.26 14.42 -13.80
C ILE A 10 -12.97 14.72 -15.27
N THR A 11 -13.94 15.25 -16.01
CA THR A 11 -13.76 15.62 -17.43
C THR A 11 -12.73 16.74 -17.60
N LYS A 12 -12.75 17.72 -16.69
CA LYS A 12 -11.75 18.80 -16.65
C LYS A 12 -10.35 18.26 -16.35
N LEU A 13 -10.22 17.38 -15.35
CA LEU A 13 -8.98 16.70 -15.02
C LEU A 13 -8.44 15.93 -16.22
N HIS A 14 -9.27 15.15 -16.91
CA HIS A 14 -8.86 14.44 -18.12
C HIS A 14 -8.32 15.39 -19.21
N THR A 15 -9.00 16.52 -19.41
CA THR A 15 -8.58 17.53 -20.39
C THR A 15 -7.21 18.13 -20.05
N GLU A 16 -6.97 18.46 -18.79
CA GLU A 16 -5.69 19.02 -18.36
C GLU A 16 -4.56 17.97 -18.32
N LEU A 17 -4.87 16.72 -17.98
CA LEU A 17 -3.93 15.60 -18.04
C LEU A 17 -3.35 15.45 -19.45
N LYS A 18 -4.22 15.45 -20.48
CA LYS A 18 -3.80 15.32 -21.89
C LYS A 18 -2.92 16.47 -22.38
N LYS A 19 -2.99 17.65 -21.75
CA LYS A 19 -2.16 18.81 -22.13
C LYS A 19 -0.75 18.73 -21.55
N LYS A 20 -0.59 18.03 -20.42
CA LYS A 20 0.63 18.06 -19.59
C LYS A 20 1.41 16.77 -19.64
N TYR A 21 0.75 15.65 -19.89
CA TYR A 21 1.33 14.32 -19.89
C TYR A 21 1.04 13.60 -21.21
N SER A 22 1.95 12.73 -21.62
CA SER A 22 1.84 11.90 -22.81
C SER A 22 1.51 10.47 -22.44
N VAL A 23 0.58 9.88 -23.20
CA VAL A 23 0.21 8.48 -23.01
C VAL A 23 1.46 7.61 -23.14
N PRO A 24 1.75 6.73 -22.15
CA PRO A 24 2.88 5.83 -22.25
C PRO A 24 2.71 4.89 -23.46
N PRO A 25 3.81 4.33 -23.98
CA PRO A 25 3.73 3.32 -25.04
C PRO A 25 2.76 2.21 -24.67
N SER A 26 2.09 1.65 -25.69
CA SER A 26 1.24 0.48 -25.46
C SER A 26 2.08 -0.63 -24.84
N GLN A 27 1.63 -1.12 -23.70
CA GLN A 27 2.26 -2.27 -23.05
C GLN A 27 2.20 -3.47 -23.98
N PRO A 28 3.25 -4.32 -24.00
CA PRO A 28 3.25 -5.53 -24.81
C PRO A 28 2.15 -6.48 -24.33
N SER A 29 1.70 -7.36 -25.24
CA SER A 29 0.83 -8.47 -24.85
C SER A 29 1.60 -9.39 -23.91
N ARG A 30 1.03 -9.67 -22.73
CA ARG A 30 1.61 -10.55 -21.72
C ARG A 30 0.58 -11.59 -21.23
N PRO A 31 1.01 -12.74 -20.69
CA PRO A 31 0.14 -13.63 -19.92
C PRO A 31 -0.58 -12.88 -18.79
N LEU A 32 -1.75 -13.38 -18.36
CA LEU A 32 -2.56 -12.73 -17.32
C LEU A 32 -1.77 -12.54 -16.02
N LEU A 33 -0.95 -13.53 -15.64
CA LEU A 33 -0.10 -13.43 -14.46
C LEU A 33 0.86 -12.24 -14.57
N GLU A 34 1.55 -12.08 -15.69
CA GLU A 34 2.48 -10.97 -15.88
C GLU A 34 1.80 -9.59 -15.87
N HIS A 35 0.53 -9.48 -16.28
CA HIS A 35 -0.24 -8.25 -16.06
C HIS A 35 -0.44 -7.93 -14.57
N ILE A 36 -0.68 -8.96 -13.74
CA ILE A 36 -0.80 -8.83 -12.28
C ILE A 36 0.54 -8.41 -11.67
N LEU A 37 1.62 -9.10 -12.05
CA LEU A 37 2.97 -8.81 -11.53
C LEU A 37 3.43 -7.41 -11.94
N TYR A 38 3.21 -7.02 -13.20
CA TYR A 38 3.50 -5.67 -13.65
C TYR A 38 2.72 -4.61 -12.87
N ALA A 39 1.43 -4.84 -12.58
CA ALA A 39 0.65 -3.93 -11.74
C ALA A 39 1.25 -3.79 -10.33
N CYS A 40 1.80 -4.89 -9.77
CA CYS A 40 2.46 -4.85 -8.48
C CYS A 40 3.70 -3.94 -8.49
N LEU A 41 4.43 -3.90 -9.60
CA LEU A 41 5.63 -3.05 -9.74
C LEU A 41 5.27 -1.61 -10.12
N LEU A 42 4.24 -1.41 -10.94
CA LEU A 42 3.80 -0.11 -11.43
C LEU A 42 3.14 0.75 -10.33
N GLN A 43 2.45 0.15 -9.37
CA GLN A 43 1.74 0.90 -8.35
C GLN A 43 2.69 1.80 -7.53
N ASP A 44 2.42 3.11 -7.58
CA ASP A 44 3.20 4.21 -7.03
C ASP A 44 4.61 4.37 -7.66
N ALA A 45 4.83 3.90 -8.88
CA ALA A 45 6.13 3.94 -9.57
C ALA A 45 6.04 4.41 -11.04
N PRO A 46 7.11 5.04 -11.58
CA PRO A 46 7.25 5.32 -13.01
C PRO A 46 7.19 4.05 -13.88
N TYR A 47 6.69 4.19 -15.12
CA TYR A 47 6.54 3.08 -16.06
C TYR A 47 7.88 2.43 -16.44
N ASP A 48 8.90 3.25 -16.68
CA ASP A 48 10.26 2.82 -17.01
C ASP A 48 10.87 1.97 -15.89
N LEU A 49 10.69 2.39 -14.63
CA LEU A 49 11.19 1.64 -13.48
C LEU A 49 10.39 0.34 -13.25
N ALA A 50 9.09 0.34 -13.55
CA ALA A 50 8.27 -0.87 -13.49
C ALA A 50 8.66 -1.88 -14.58
N ASP A 51 8.93 -1.41 -15.80
CA ASP A 51 9.41 -2.23 -16.91
C ASP A 51 10.79 -2.82 -16.60
N GLU A 52 11.72 -2.01 -16.09
CA GLU A 52 13.04 -2.47 -15.64
C GLU A 52 12.94 -3.49 -14.51
N GLY A 53 12.06 -3.24 -13.52
CA GLY A 53 11.83 -4.15 -12.41
C GLY A 53 11.33 -5.52 -12.85
N LEU A 54 10.38 -5.57 -13.79
CA LEU A 54 9.87 -6.83 -14.31
C LEU A 54 10.96 -7.58 -15.09
N ALA A 55 11.68 -6.89 -15.97
CA ALA A 55 12.76 -7.47 -16.75
C ALA A 55 13.89 -8.03 -15.87
N LYS A 56 14.23 -7.35 -14.76
CA LYS A 56 15.20 -7.84 -13.78
C LYS A 56 14.71 -9.12 -13.10
N CYS A 57 13.43 -9.20 -12.73
CA CYS A 57 12.90 -10.43 -12.16
C CYS A 57 12.97 -11.60 -13.16
N GLU A 58 12.68 -11.37 -14.44
CA GLU A 58 12.77 -12.40 -15.50
C GLU A 58 14.21 -12.84 -15.80
N GLN A 59 15.20 -11.96 -15.55
CA GLN A 59 16.62 -12.27 -15.75
C GLN A 59 17.24 -13.01 -14.56
N GLU A 60 16.89 -12.58 -13.34
CA GLU A 60 17.49 -13.10 -12.10
C GLU A 60 16.84 -14.39 -11.62
N PHE A 61 15.58 -14.66 -12.00
CA PHE A 61 14.82 -15.82 -11.55
C PHE A 61 14.37 -16.67 -12.74
N THR A 62 14.46 -17.98 -12.58
CA THR A 62 14.13 -18.97 -13.62
C THR A 62 12.63 -19.00 -13.92
N ASP A 63 11.81 -18.85 -12.89
CA ASP A 63 10.35 -18.82 -12.98
C ASP A 63 9.72 -18.00 -11.85
N TRP A 64 8.40 -17.79 -11.93
CA TRP A 64 7.65 -17.06 -10.91
C TRP A 64 7.53 -17.80 -9.58
N ASN A 65 7.77 -19.12 -9.57
CA ASN A 65 7.80 -19.90 -8.35
C ASN A 65 9.06 -19.58 -7.54
N GLU A 66 10.20 -19.39 -8.20
CA GLU A 66 11.45 -18.94 -7.59
C GLU A 66 11.26 -17.57 -6.93
N VAL A 67 10.71 -16.59 -7.65
CA VAL A 67 10.37 -15.25 -7.09
C VAL A 67 9.52 -15.36 -5.82
N ARG A 68 8.51 -16.23 -5.83
CA ARG A 68 7.61 -16.45 -4.69
C ARG A 68 8.35 -16.99 -3.46
N VAL A 69 9.34 -17.87 -3.64
CA VAL A 69 10.09 -18.46 -2.52
C VAL A 69 11.32 -17.65 -2.10
N THR A 70 11.81 -16.72 -2.95
CA THR A 70 12.94 -15.83 -2.65
C THR A 70 12.72 -15.01 -1.38
N ASN A 71 13.77 -14.81 -0.59
CA ASN A 71 13.69 -13.99 0.62
C ASN A 71 13.38 -12.52 0.27
N LEU A 72 12.62 -11.84 1.14
CA LEU A 72 12.14 -10.48 0.87
C LEU A 72 13.27 -9.44 0.65
N PRO A 73 14.37 -9.44 1.43
CA PRO A 73 15.48 -8.51 1.21
C PRO A 73 16.17 -8.72 -0.15
N ASP A 74 16.34 -9.97 -0.59
CA ASP A 74 17.00 -10.28 -1.86
C ASP A 74 16.12 -9.83 -3.03
N LEU A 75 14.80 -10.07 -2.96
CA LEU A 75 13.86 -9.56 -3.96
C LEU A 75 13.81 -8.03 -3.97
N ALA A 76 13.87 -7.38 -2.81
CA ALA A 76 13.95 -5.92 -2.72
C ALA A 76 15.25 -5.37 -3.31
N GLN A 77 16.37 -6.11 -3.21
CA GLN A 77 17.64 -5.75 -3.83
C GLN A 77 17.55 -5.80 -5.36
N VAL A 78 16.92 -6.84 -5.92
CA VAL A 78 16.63 -6.93 -7.37
C VAL A 78 15.80 -5.73 -7.83
N LEU A 79 14.79 -5.35 -7.04
CA LEU A 79 13.87 -4.25 -7.31
C LEU A 79 14.37 -2.86 -6.83
N SER A 80 15.67 -2.72 -6.53
CA SER A 80 16.26 -1.51 -5.93
C SER A 80 16.10 -0.23 -6.76
N GLY A 81 15.77 -0.34 -8.05
CA GLY A 81 15.46 0.80 -8.92
C GLY A 81 14.10 1.45 -8.64
N LEU A 82 13.16 0.76 -7.99
CA LEU A 82 11.83 1.31 -7.70
C LEU A 82 11.86 2.36 -6.56
N PRO A 83 10.89 3.28 -6.49
CA PRO A 83 10.82 4.28 -5.42
C PRO A 83 10.73 3.70 -4.01
N ASP A 84 10.04 2.56 -3.85
CA ASP A 84 9.94 1.81 -2.59
C ASP A 84 10.10 0.29 -2.88
N PRO A 85 11.37 -0.19 -2.98
CA PRO A 85 11.65 -1.57 -3.34
C PRO A 85 11.08 -2.58 -2.32
N GLY A 86 11.08 -2.23 -1.03
CA GLY A 86 10.57 -3.10 0.03
C GLY A 86 9.06 -3.30 -0.07
N LYS A 87 8.30 -2.23 -0.35
CA LYS A 87 6.84 -2.32 -0.57
C LYS A 87 6.51 -3.06 -1.86
N ALA A 88 7.27 -2.83 -2.94
CA ALA A 88 7.08 -3.52 -4.21
C ALA A 88 7.37 -5.02 -4.12
N ALA A 89 8.52 -5.40 -3.54
CA ALA A 89 8.90 -6.80 -3.34
C ALA A 89 7.88 -7.55 -2.48
N ARG A 90 7.40 -6.93 -1.39
CA ARG A 90 6.38 -7.51 -0.52
C ARG A 90 5.09 -7.78 -1.29
N ARG A 91 4.59 -6.76 -2.00
CA ARG A 91 3.37 -6.84 -2.81
C ARG A 91 3.47 -7.94 -3.87
N LEU A 92 4.59 -7.99 -4.59
CA LEU A 92 4.85 -9.00 -5.61
C LEU A 92 4.81 -10.42 -5.02
N LYS A 93 5.56 -10.64 -3.93
CA LYS A 93 5.66 -11.96 -3.26
C LYS A 93 4.32 -12.41 -2.66
N GLU A 94 3.62 -11.52 -1.95
CA GLU A 94 2.31 -11.82 -1.36
C GLU A 94 1.25 -12.12 -2.43
N THR A 95 1.29 -11.39 -3.56
CA THR A 95 0.38 -11.63 -4.69
C THR A 95 0.67 -12.98 -5.37
N LEU A 96 1.94 -13.30 -5.61
CA LEU A 96 2.34 -14.62 -6.13
C LEU A 96 1.93 -15.76 -5.20
N GLN A 97 2.06 -15.58 -3.89
CA GLN A 97 1.63 -16.56 -2.90
C GLN A 97 0.12 -16.78 -2.95
N ALA A 98 -0.68 -15.71 -2.97
CA ALA A 98 -2.14 -15.81 -3.04
C ALA A 98 -2.62 -16.46 -4.34
N VAL A 99 -2.00 -16.12 -5.48
CA VAL A 99 -2.29 -16.76 -6.77
C VAL A 99 -1.98 -18.26 -6.72
N PHE A 100 -0.84 -18.65 -6.15
CA PHE A 100 -0.46 -20.04 -6.04
C PHE A 100 -1.43 -20.83 -5.14
N GLU A 101 -1.85 -20.26 -4.02
CA GLU A 101 -2.81 -20.88 -3.10
C GLU A 101 -4.19 -21.09 -3.73
N GLU A 102 -4.67 -20.16 -4.55
CA GLU A 102 -5.97 -20.26 -5.21
C GLU A 102 -5.96 -21.21 -6.42
N PHE A 103 -4.93 -21.12 -7.27
CA PHE A 103 -4.95 -21.76 -8.58
C PHE A 103 -4.02 -22.97 -8.73
N TYR A 104 -3.08 -23.15 -7.80
CA TYR A 104 -2.00 -24.14 -7.89
C TYR A 104 -1.25 -24.09 -9.24
N SER A 105 -1.22 -22.91 -9.87
CA SER A 105 -0.68 -22.68 -11.21
C SER A 105 -0.22 -21.22 -11.35
N PHE A 106 0.80 -21.01 -12.19
CA PHE A 106 1.22 -19.68 -12.65
C PHE A 106 0.76 -19.36 -14.07
N ASP A 107 0.13 -20.31 -14.76
CA ASP A 107 -0.63 -20.04 -15.98
C ASP A 107 -2.09 -19.76 -15.62
N LEU A 108 -2.51 -18.51 -15.85
CA LEU A 108 -3.84 -18.00 -15.53
C LEU A 108 -4.66 -17.65 -16.77
N ASP A 109 -4.16 -17.94 -17.98
CA ASP A 109 -4.81 -17.47 -19.23
C ASP A 109 -6.18 -18.13 -19.49
N PHE A 110 -6.47 -19.25 -18.81
CA PHE A 110 -7.81 -19.83 -18.80
C PHE A 110 -8.89 -18.86 -18.27
N LEU A 111 -8.52 -17.93 -17.36
CA LEU A 111 -9.43 -16.92 -16.81
C LEU A 111 -9.82 -15.85 -17.83
N LYS A 112 -9.06 -15.67 -18.92
CA LYS A 112 -9.44 -14.74 -20.01
C LYS A 112 -10.69 -15.20 -20.76
N LYS A 113 -11.04 -16.50 -20.67
CA LYS A 113 -12.23 -17.10 -21.29
C LYS A 113 -13.42 -17.18 -20.34
N GLU A 114 -13.19 -16.96 -19.05
CA GLU A 114 -14.22 -16.97 -18.02
C GLU A 114 -15.12 -15.72 -18.09
N ASN A 115 -16.26 -15.76 -17.40
CA ASN A 115 -17.05 -14.56 -17.20
C ASN A 115 -16.23 -13.52 -16.42
N LEU A 116 -16.15 -12.29 -16.95
CA LEU A 116 -15.34 -11.22 -16.37
C LEU A 116 -15.60 -11.01 -14.86
N GLY A 117 -16.86 -10.99 -14.44
CA GLY A 117 -17.21 -10.79 -13.03
C GLY A 117 -16.76 -11.95 -12.15
N VAL A 118 -16.83 -13.17 -12.66
CA VAL A 118 -16.33 -14.37 -11.96
C VAL A 118 -14.82 -14.34 -11.85
N ALA A 119 -14.11 -14.02 -12.94
CA ALA A 119 -12.64 -13.93 -12.95
C ALA A 119 -12.13 -12.82 -12.01
N VAL A 120 -12.72 -11.63 -12.06
CA VAL A 120 -12.37 -10.52 -11.16
C VAL A 120 -12.69 -10.86 -9.71
N GLY A 121 -13.83 -11.51 -9.44
CA GLY A 121 -14.23 -11.89 -8.08
C GLY A 121 -13.26 -12.84 -7.38
N LYS A 122 -12.58 -13.72 -8.13
CA LYS A 122 -11.51 -14.58 -7.58
C LYS A 122 -10.35 -13.76 -7.02
N PHE A 123 -9.91 -12.74 -7.76
CA PHE A 123 -8.83 -11.85 -7.32
C PHE A 123 -9.29 -10.88 -6.22
N GLU A 124 -10.53 -10.40 -6.26
CA GLU A 124 -11.09 -9.52 -5.23
C GLU A 124 -11.19 -10.21 -3.86
N ALA A 125 -11.37 -11.53 -3.84
CA ALA A 125 -11.39 -12.33 -2.61
C ALA A 125 -10.00 -12.49 -1.95
N MET A 126 -8.91 -12.16 -2.65
CA MET A 126 -7.54 -12.32 -2.16
C MET A 126 -7.07 -11.05 -1.44
N PRO A 127 -6.75 -11.10 -0.13
CA PRO A 127 -6.28 -9.92 0.61
C PRO A 127 -4.97 -9.30 0.09
N ALA A 128 -4.16 -10.08 -0.63
CA ALA A 128 -2.91 -9.61 -1.21
C ALA A 128 -3.12 -8.64 -2.40
N PHE A 129 -4.30 -8.68 -3.06
CA PHE A 129 -4.59 -7.81 -4.18
C PHE A 129 -4.99 -6.42 -3.70
N THR A 130 -4.13 -5.45 -3.98
CA THR A 130 -4.49 -4.05 -3.74
C THR A 130 -5.60 -3.61 -4.71
N PRO A 131 -6.40 -2.58 -4.37
CA PRO A 131 -7.40 -2.04 -5.29
C PRO A 131 -6.81 -1.63 -6.66
N PHE A 132 -5.57 -1.12 -6.68
CA PHE A 132 -4.87 -0.80 -7.91
C PHE A 132 -4.56 -2.05 -8.73
N VAL A 133 -3.95 -3.08 -8.12
CA VAL A 133 -3.59 -4.31 -8.83
C VAL A 133 -4.83 -4.96 -9.41
N LEU A 134 -5.91 -5.07 -8.63
CA LEU A 134 -7.18 -5.61 -9.10
C LEU A 134 -7.76 -4.82 -10.29
N ALA A 135 -7.80 -3.49 -10.18
CA ALA A 135 -8.31 -2.62 -11.25
C ALA A 135 -7.44 -2.70 -12.51
N TYR A 136 -6.11 -2.75 -12.36
CA TYR A 136 -5.18 -2.87 -13.47
C TYR A 136 -5.31 -4.20 -14.18
N THR A 137 -5.38 -5.31 -13.44
CA THR A 137 -5.62 -6.66 -13.98
C THR A 137 -6.97 -6.74 -14.69
N SER A 138 -8.02 -6.17 -14.11
CA SER A 138 -9.34 -6.10 -14.76
C SER A 138 -9.25 -5.35 -16.09
N GLN A 139 -8.60 -4.19 -16.12
CA GLN A 139 -8.51 -3.34 -17.31
C GLN A 139 -7.59 -3.92 -18.40
N HIS A 140 -6.37 -4.30 -18.04
CA HIS A 140 -5.32 -4.67 -19.00
C HIS A 140 -5.25 -6.18 -19.26
N GLY A 141 -5.57 -7.01 -18.26
CA GLY A 141 -5.48 -8.47 -18.37
C GLY A 141 -6.79 -9.15 -18.80
N LEU A 142 -7.94 -8.62 -18.36
CA LEU A 142 -9.26 -9.23 -18.56
C LEU A 142 -10.21 -8.41 -19.46
N GLY A 143 -9.80 -7.22 -19.91
CA GLY A 143 -10.59 -6.37 -20.82
C GLY A 143 -11.83 -5.73 -20.18
N GLY A 144 -11.88 -5.65 -18.86
CA GLY A 144 -12.90 -4.94 -18.09
C GLY A 144 -12.81 -3.42 -18.21
N HIS A 145 -13.86 -2.74 -17.75
CA HIS A 145 -13.86 -1.27 -17.61
C HIS A 145 -13.64 -0.90 -16.15
N SER A 146 -12.38 -0.77 -15.76
CA SER A 146 -11.94 -0.35 -14.43
C SER A 146 -10.84 0.68 -14.60
N ILE A 147 -10.77 1.70 -13.74
CA ILE A 147 -9.69 2.69 -13.77
C ILE A 147 -8.78 2.44 -12.57
N PRO A 148 -7.51 2.04 -12.79
CA PRO A 148 -6.56 1.84 -11.69
C PRO A 148 -6.24 3.19 -11.02
N ILE A 149 -6.37 3.24 -9.69
CA ILE A 149 -6.03 4.40 -8.88
C ILE A 149 -5.10 3.91 -7.78
N ASP A 150 -3.82 4.29 -7.86
CA ASP A 150 -2.86 4.05 -6.80
C ASP A 150 -2.91 5.20 -5.79
N TYR A 151 -2.02 5.15 -4.80
CA TYR A 151 -1.99 6.20 -3.79
C TYR A 151 -1.59 7.54 -4.43
N ALA A 152 -0.63 7.52 -5.36
CA ALA A 152 -0.18 8.70 -6.09
C ALA A 152 -1.32 9.42 -6.84
N ALA A 153 -2.10 8.66 -7.62
CA ALA A 153 -3.28 9.14 -8.32
C ALA A 153 -4.39 9.64 -7.36
N MET A 154 -4.59 8.93 -6.25
CA MET A 154 -5.58 9.32 -5.24
C MET A 154 -5.23 10.67 -4.59
N VAL A 155 -3.94 10.96 -4.36
CA VAL A 155 -3.48 12.26 -3.85
C VAL A 155 -3.87 13.40 -4.80
N VAL A 156 -3.73 13.20 -6.12
CA VAL A 156 -4.20 14.18 -7.12
C VAL A 156 -5.71 14.37 -7.01
N MET A 157 -6.48 13.28 -6.95
CA MET A 157 -7.95 13.35 -6.87
C MET A 157 -8.45 14.03 -5.59
N LEU A 158 -7.80 13.81 -4.45
CA LEU A 158 -8.06 14.51 -3.19
C LEU A 158 -7.74 16.00 -3.30
N SER A 159 -6.57 16.32 -3.87
CA SER A 159 -6.09 17.71 -3.98
C SER A 159 -7.01 18.57 -4.85
N VAL A 160 -7.59 18.00 -5.91
CA VAL A 160 -8.55 18.71 -6.78
C VAL A 160 -10.01 18.60 -6.31
N GLY A 161 -10.26 17.89 -5.20
CA GLY A 161 -11.58 17.74 -4.60
C GLY A 161 -12.54 16.77 -5.31
N ILE A 162 -12.03 15.87 -6.17
CA ILE A 162 -12.84 14.83 -6.83
C ILE A 162 -13.23 13.73 -5.82
N ALA A 163 -12.28 13.33 -4.98
CA ALA A 163 -12.45 12.33 -3.93
C ALA A 163 -12.50 13.00 -2.54
N SER A 164 -13.19 12.36 -1.59
CA SER A 164 -13.08 12.66 -0.16
C SER A 164 -12.08 11.74 0.54
N GLN A 165 -11.70 12.06 1.78
CA GLN A 165 -10.84 11.19 2.60
C GLN A 165 -11.47 9.82 2.86
N ASP A 166 -12.79 9.76 3.08
CA ASP A 166 -13.52 8.50 3.27
C ASP A 166 -13.51 7.64 1.99
N GLU A 167 -13.67 8.26 0.83
CA GLU A 167 -13.58 7.58 -0.46
C GLU A 167 -12.16 7.08 -0.71
N ALA A 168 -11.14 7.90 -0.40
CA ALA A 168 -9.74 7.50 -0.50
C ALA A 168 -9.40 6.31 0.43
N ALA A 169 -9.96 6.26 1.64
CA ALA A 169 -9.79 5.13 2.55
C ALA A 169 -10.37 3.82 1.98
N SER A 170 -11.42 3.90 1.17
CA SER A 170 -12.00 2.75 0.46
C SER A 170 -11.26 2.35 -0.82
N GLY A 171 -10.30 3.18 -1.29
CA GLY A 171 -9.57 2.98 -2.55
C GLY A 171 -10.45 3.14 -3.81
N LYS A 172 -11.68 3.66 -3.68
CA LYS A 172 -12.66 3.77 -4.77
C LYS A 172 -13.13 5.21 -4.91
N VAL A 173 -13.34 5.66 -6.15
CA VAL A 173 -13.89 6.99 -6.45
C VAL A 173 -15.25 6.83 -7.14
N PRO A 174 -16.37 7.06 -6.43
CA PRO A 174 -17.68 6.78 -6.97
C PRO A 174 -17.98 7.58 -8.24
N GLY A 175 -18.40 6.86 -9.28
CA GLY A 175 -18.81 7.42 -10.57
C GLY A 175 -17.67 7.69 -11.54
N LEU A 176 -16.44 7.30 -11.23
CA LEU A 176 -15.28 7.51 -12.10
C LEU A 176 -15.42 6.79 -13.44
N GLU A 177 -15.71 5.49 -13.44
CA GLU A 177 -15.91 4.66 -14.63
C GLU A 177 -17.17 5.06 -15.40
N ARG A 178 -18.11 5.77 -14.75
CA ARG A 178 -19.27 6.35 -15.44
C ARG A 178 -18.92 7.65 -16.16
N ALA A 179 -18.05 8.47 -15.57
CA ALA A 179 -17.62 9.74 -16.13
C ALA A 179 -16.61 9.58 -17.28
N ILE A 180 -15.78 8.53 -17.23
CA ILE A 180 -14.80 8.21 -18.26
C ILE A 180 -15.27 7.00 -19.09
N PRO A 181 -15.57 7.17 -20.39
CA PRO A 181 -15.95 6.07 -21.27
C PRO A 181 -14.87 4.99 -21.39
N LYS A 182 -15.27 3.73 -21.68
CA LYS A 182 -14.35 2.58 -21.77
C LYS A 182 -13.16 2.80 -22.70
N ASN A 183 -13.39 3.36 -23.88
CA ASN A 183 -12.33 3.65 -24.86
C ASN A 183 -11.32 4.72 -24.42
N LYS A 184 -11.60 5.44 -23.33
CA LYS A 184 -10.73 6.45 -22.72
C LYS A 184 -10.20 6.02 -21.35
N GLY A 185 -10.65 4.88 -20.81
CA GLY A 185 -10.31 4.43 -19.47
C GLY A 185 -8.81 4.21 -19.29
N THR A 186 -8.17 3.53 -20.24
CA THR A 186 -6.72 3.25 -20.21
C THR A 186 -5.91 4.54 -20.33
N GLU A 187 -6.27 5.43 -21.26
CA GLU A 187 -5.63 6.75 -21.41
C GLU A 187 -5.74 7.56 -20.12
N PHE A 188 -6.94 7.66 -19.56
CA PHE A 188 -7.17 8.44 -18.34
C PHE A 188 -6.38 7.89 -17.16
N GLY A 189 -6.44 6.57 -16.92
CA GLY A 189 -5.70 5.92 -15.83
C GLY A 189 -4.20 6.12 -15.96
N ALA A 190 -3.65 5.96 -17.16
CA ALA A 190 -2.21 6.09 -17.40
C ALA A 190 -1.71 7.53 -17.20
N LEU A 191 -2.43 8.53 -17.69
CA LEU A 191 -2.04 9.94 -17.50
C LEU A 191 -2.19 10.38 -16.05
N LEU A 192 -3.25 9.93 -15.37
CA LEU A 192 -3.46 10.23 -13.95
C LEU A 192 -2.36 9.61 -13.09
N HIS A 193 -1.99 8.36 -13.37
CA HIS A 193 -0.87 7.67 -12.74
C HIS A 193 0.42 8.47 -12.86
N GLN A 194 0.79 8.88 -14.07
CA GLN A 194 1.99 9.70 -14.30
C GLN A 194 1.97 11.01 -13.52
N ALA A 195 0.84 11.72 -13.52
CA ALA A 195 0.69 12.96 -12.78
C ALA A 195 0.80 12.77 -11.26
N GLY A 196 0.22 11.68 -10.75
CA GLY A 196 0.34 11.29 -9.36
C GLY A 196 1.78 10.98 -8.98
N VAL A 197 2.45 10.12 -9.75
CA VAL A 197 3.84 9.72 -9.54
C VAL A 197 4.78 10.93 -9.60
N ASP A 198 4.64 11.80 -10.59
CA ASP A 198 5.39 13.07 -10.71
C ASP A 198 5.22 13.92 -9.44
N LEU A 199 3.99 14.05 -8.93
CA LEU A 199 3.70 14.80 -7.71
C LEU A 199 4.32 14.18 -6.44
N ILE A 200 4.32 12.86 -6.29
CA ILE A 200 4.83 12.21 -5.07
C ILE A 200 6.35 12.03 -5.08
N LEU A 201 6.97 11.92 -6.26
CA LEU A 201 8.43 11.88 -6.38
C LEU A 201 9.04 13.27 -6.29
N ASP A 202 8.40 14.27 -6.91
CA ASP A 202 8.75 15.67 -6.77
C ASP A 202 7.52 16.50 -6.37
N HIS A 203 7.39 16.72 -5.06
CA HIS A 203 6.34 17.56 -4.49
C HIS A 203 6.37 19.02 -5.01
N SER A 204 7.49 19.46 -5.59
CA SER A 204 7.66 20.79 -6.17
C SER A 204 7.46 20.82 -7.70
N SER A 205 7.10 19.68 -8.31
CA SER A 205 6.92 19.54 -9.76
C SER A 205 5.98 20.61 -10.30
N LYS A 206 6.52 21.48 -11.16
CA LYS A 206 5.76 22.57 -11.79
C LYS A 206 4.64 22.03 -12.67
N THR A 207 4.87 20.89 -13.32
CA THR A 207 3.90 20.24 -14.20
C THR A 207 2.72 19.74 -13.39
N ALA A 208 2.98 18.96 -12.33
CA ALA A 208 1.96 18.41 -11.44
C ALA A 208 1.21 19.51 -10.67
N ARG A 209 1.91 20.49 -10.06
CA ARG A 209 1.26 21.62 -9.38
C ARG A 209 0.40 22.44 -10.33
N GLY A 210 0.91 22.70 -11.54
CA GLY A 210 0.17 23.38 -12.58
C GLY A 210 -1.05 22.59 -13.08
N LEU A 211 -1.04 21.25 -13.01
CA LEU A 211 -2.22 20.43 -13.26
C LEU A 211 -3.27 20.66 -12.17
N LEU A 212 -2.87 20.57 -10.90
CA LEU A 212 -3.77 20.74 -9.77
C LEU A 212 -4.53 22.07 -9.85
N ASP A 213 -3.79 23.18 -10.03
CA ASP A 213 -4.39 24.52 -10.09
C ASP A 213 -5.23 24.78 -11.34
N ALA A 214 -4.89 24.13 -12.46
CA ALA A 214 -5.70 24.21 -13.68
C ALA A 214 -7.07 23.54 -13.48
N VAL A 215 -7.13 22.44 -12.73
CA VAL A 215 -8.37 21.71 -12.43
C VAL A 215 -9.17 22.44 -11.35
N THR A 216 -8.54 22.73 -10.22
CA THR A 216 -9.16 23.40 -9.07
C THR A 216 -8.24 24.50 -8.57
N LYS A 217 -8.68 25.75 -8.66
CA LYS A 217 -7.88 26.92 -8.26
C LYS A 217 -7.45 26.80 -6.80
N GLY A 218 -6.14 26.84 -6.53
CA GLY A 218 -5.57 26.77 -5.18
C GLY A 218 -5.39 25.35 -4.65
N ALA A 219 -5.59 24.32 -5.50
CA ALA A 219 -5.38 22.93 -5.13
C ALA A 219 -3.91 22.62 -4.78
N SER A 220 -2.94 23.32 -5.38
CA SER A 220 -1.53 23.17 -5.01
C SER A 220 -1.24 23.64 -3.57
N ASN A 221 -1.85 24.74 -3.15
CA ASN A 221 -1.74 25.24 -1.78
C ASN A 221 -2.45 24.31 -0.79
N ALA A 222 -3.63 23.79 -1.15
CA ALA A 222 -4.35 22.81 -0.33
C ALA A 222 -3.55 21.51 -0.17
N PHE A 223 -2.84 21.08 -1.22
CA PHE A 223 -1.90 19.97 -1.15
C PHE A 223 -0.76 20.23 -0.15
N ASP A 224 -0.16 21.42 -0.17
CA ASP A 224 0.91 21.79 0.77
C ASP A 224 0.43 21.81 2.23
N GLU A 225 -0.79 22.30 2.48
CA GLU A 225 -1.42 22.27 3.81
C GLU A 225 -1.68 20.84 4.29
N TRP A 226 -2.22 19.99 3.40
CA TRP A 226 -2.44 18.58 3.68
C TRP A 226 -1.12 17.85 3.96
N GLU A 227 -0.07 18.14 3.20
CA GLU A 227 1.24 17.52 3.40
C GLU A 227 1.85 17.90 4.76
N LYS A 228 1.75 19.19 5.15
CA LYS A 228 2.17 19.66 6.47
C LYS A 228 1.39 18.95 7.58
N SER A 229 0.05 18.90 7.45
CA SER A 229 -0.82 18.21 8.39
C SER A 229 -0.46 16.72 8.53
N LYS A 230 -0.20 16.03 7.42
CA LYS A 230 0.23 14.63 7.39
C LYS A 230 1.57 14.44 8.11
N LYS A 231 2.58 15.28 7.82
CA LYS A 231 3.90 15.23 8.48
C LYS A 231 3.77 15.45 9.99
N ASP A 232 2.94 16.39 10.40
CA ASP A 232 2.72 16.68 11.82
C ASP A 232 1.96 15.55 12.52
N ALA A 233 0.98 14.92 11.86
CA ALA A 233 0.30 13.74 12.38
C ALA A 233 1.27 12.57 12.57
N ILE A 234 2.14 12.30 11.60
CA ILE A 234 3.18 11.25 11.70
C ILE A 234 4.13 11.56 12.86
N ARG A 235 4.57 12.82 13.02
CA ARG A 235 5.41 13.24 14.14
C ARG A 235 4.73 13.03 15.50
N ARG A 236 3.43 13.35 15.60
CA ARG A 236 2.64 13.14 16.83
C ARG A 236 2.54 11.66 17.19
N VAL A 237 2.22 10.80 16.22
CA VAL A 237 2.14 9.35 16.43
C VAL A 237 3.50 8.77 16.83
N LYS A 238 4.58 9.16 16.15
CA LYS A 238 5.94 8.72 16.49
C LYS A 238 6.37 9.18 17.89
N ARG A 239 6.02 10.40 18.28
CA ARG A 239 6.28 10.90 19.65
C ARG A 239 5.50 10.10 20.68
N ARG A 240 4.22 9.82 20.44
CA ARG A 240 3.38 9.03 21.35
C ARG A 240 3.94 7.62 21.54
N ARG A 241 4.26 6.91 20.45
CA ARG A 241 4.89 5.58 20.51
C ARG A 241 6.21 5.56 21.29
N ARG A 242 7.05 6.59 21.14
CA ARG A 242 8.30 6.71 21.91
C ARG A 242 8.05 6.99 23.40
N GLN A 243 6.97 7.69 23.75
CA GLN A 243 6.60 7.93 25.14
C GLN A 243 6.02 6.67 25.78
N GLU A 244 5.17 5.94 25.06
CA GLU A 244 4.63 4.64 25.47
C GLU A 244 5.78 3.65 25.71
N GLN A 245 6.71 3.49 24.75
CA GLN A 245 7.90 2.61 24.92
C GLN A 245 8.76 2.98 26.13
N LYS A 246 9.01 4.28 26.37
CA LYS A 246 9.78 4.72 27.53
C LYS A 246 9.05 4.49 28.86
N ALA A 247 7.73 4.59 28.86
CA ALA A 247 6.93 4.31 30.04
C ALA A 247 6.96 2.80 30.35
N GLU A 248 6.80 1.95 29.34
CA GLU A 248 6.92 0.49 29.47
C GLU A 248 8.31 0.07 29.95
N GLU A 249 9.39 0.64 29.40
CA GLU A 249 10.77 0.40 29.86
C GLU A 249 11.00 0.85 31.31
N ALA A 250 10.44 2.01 31.70
CA ALA A 250 10.57 2.52 33.07
C ALA A 250 9.78 1.69 34.09
N GLU A 251 8.57 1.23 33.72
CA GLU A 251 7.74 0.36 34.54
C GLU A 251 8.37 -1.03 34.70
N THR A 252 8.97 -1.56 33.63
CA THR A 252 9.73 -2.82 33.67
C THR A 252 10.96 -2.67 34.59
N ALA A 253 11.73 -1.59 34.45
CA ALA A 253 12.89 -1.33 35.31
C ALA A 253 12.52 -1.11 36.78
N GLN A 254 11.41 -0.44 37.07
CA GLN A 254 10.89 -0.29 38.44
C GLN A 254 10.49 -1.64 39.03
N SER A 255 9.78 -2.47 38.26
CA SER A 255 9.38 -3.81 38.70
C SER A 255 10.58 -4.73 38.95
N GLU A 256 11.65 -4.64 38.15
CA GLU A 256 12.89 -5.37 38.37
C GLU A 256 13.62 -4.87 39.63
N THR A 257 13.60 -3.56 39.89
CA THR A 257 14.23 -2.97 41.08
C THR A 257 13.49 -3.36 42.36
N GLU A 258 12.15 -3.30 42.36
CA GLU A 258 11.30 -3.73 43.49
C GLU A 258 11.45 -5.24 43.77
N GLN A 259 11.59 -6.07 42.74
CA GLN A 259 11.86 -7.50 42.92
C GLN A 259 13.24 -7.75 43.54
N VAL A 260 14.26 -6.99 43.14
CA VAL A 260 15.61 -7.11 43.72
C VAL A 260 15.64 -6.63 45.17
N GLU A 261 14.97 -5.52 45.51
CA GLU A 261 14.84 -5.03 46.89
C GLU A 261 14.07 -6.00 47.78
N ALA A 262 12.94 -6.56 47.30
CA ALA A 262 12.17 -7.55 48.06
C ALA A 262 12.97 -8.84 48.34
N VAL A 263 13.83 -9.26 47.40
CA VAL A 263 14.73 -10.41 47.61
C VAL A 263 15.85 -10.08 48.60
N GLN A 264 16.37 -8.86 48.61
CA GLN A 264 17.39 -8.43 49.58
C GLN A 264 16.82 -8.28 51.00
N GLU A 265 15.62 -7.71 51.15
CA GLU A 265 14.95 -7.55 52.44
C GLU A 265 14.53 -8.90 53.06
N ALA A 266 14.20 -9.89 52.22
CA ALA A 266 13.95 -11.27 52.65
C ALA A 266 15.23 -12.02 53.09
N VAL A 267 16.41 -11.56 52.68
CA VAL A 267 17.71 -12.14 53.07
C VAL A 267 18.26 -11.48 54.34
N GLU A 268 17.91 -10.22 54.63
CA GLU A 268 18.39 -9.48 55.81
C GLU A 268 17.55 -9.68 57.09
N THR A 269 16.44 -10.41 57.07
CA THR A 269 15.70 -10.75 58.31
C THR A 269 16.32 -11.97 59.03
N PRO A 270 16.99 -11.81 60.20
CA PRO A 270 17.59 -12.93 60.91
C PRO A 270 16.52 -13.66 61.73
N GLU A 271 16.58 -14.99 61.72
CA GLU A 271 15.84 -15.92 62.58
C GLU A 271 15.65 -15.42 64.02
N VAL A 272 14.41 -15.09 64.40
CA VAL A 272 14.00 -15.08 65.81
C VAL A 272 12.63 -15.76 65.95
N LYS A 273 12.67 -17.07 66.23
CA LYS A 273 11.73 -17.89 67.04
C LYS A 273 11.45 -19.30 66.47
N LYS A 274 12.39 -20.21 66.66
CA LYS A 274 12.12 -21.56 67.20
C LYS A 274 12.43 -21.47 68.70
N GLU A 275 11.67 -21.94 69.68
CA GLU A 275 10.56 -22.88 69.81
C GLU A 275 9.87 -22.53 71.14
N SER A 276 8.54 -22.54 71.20
CA SER A 276 7.88 -22.84 72.46
C SER A 276 6.58 -23.60 72.24
N LYS A 277 6.47 -24.69 72.98
CA LYS A 277 5.29 -25.54 73.26
C LYS A 277 4.99 -26.69 72.29
N ALA A 278 5.66 -27.81 72.53
CA ALA A 278 4.97 -29.10 72.61
C ALA A 278 4.95 -29.53 74.09
N LYS A 279 3.76 -29.59 74.70
CA LYS A 279 3.54 -30.24 75.99
C LYS A 279 2.38 -31.23 75.86
N ALA A 280 2.70 -32.48 76.22
CA ALA A 280 1.85 -33.49 76.85
C ALA A 280 0.77 -34.21 76.03
N SER A 281 1.05 -35.48 75.74
CA SER A 281 0.29 -36.67 76.18
C SER A 281 1.25 -37.88 75.99
N VAL A 282 1.40 -38.92 76.83
CA VAL A 282 0.52 -39.64 77.75
C VAL A 282 1.41 -40.36 78.80
N SER A 283 0.89 -40.53 80.02
CA SER A 283 1.49 -41.31 81.12
C SER A 283 1.32 -42.82 80.91
N LYS A 284 2.33 -43.59 81.28
CA LYS A 284 2.17 -44.72 82.20
C LYS A 284 3.37 -44.77 83.13
#